data_AF-A0A6L9QBK7-F1
#
_entry.id   AF-A0A6L9QBK7-F1
#
_cell.length_a   1.000
_cell.length_b   1.000
_cell.length_c   1.000
_cell.angle_alpha   90.00
_cell.angle_beta   90.00
_cell.angle_gamma   90.00
#
_symmetry.space_group_name_H-M   'P 1'
#
loop_
_entity.id
_entity.type
_entity.pdbx_description
1 polymer ?
#
loop_
_entity_poly.entity_id
_entity_poly.type
_entity_poly.pdbx_seq_one_letter_code
_entity_poly.pdbx_strand_id
1 'polypeptide(L)'
;MPNKPRTQHRSVRVDAPEWDDLDAAADEIGLDRAKVINLLIENWLGRPGAEAPPRPSRELMERIIAARHVREAEIPKIAVAIPCPTCKVKQGPCVSNGGRRPTDDFHRARLDAAGKELTRRQKAEGSSRNG
;
A
#
# COMPACT_ATOMS: atom_id res chain seq x y z
N MET A 1 8.36 22.17 20.62
CA MET A 1 7.45 21.80 19.51
C MET A 1 6.48 20.74 20.02
N PRO A 2 5.14 20.95 19.97
CA PRO A 2 4.18 20.19 20.78
C PRO A 2 3.80 18.80 20.25
N ASN A 3 4.41 18.30 19.17
CA ASN A 3 3.98 17.07 18.51
C ASN A 3 5.12 16.05 18.36
N LYS A 4 5.96 15.90 19.39
CA LYS A 4 6.97 14.84 19.41
C LYS A 4 6.29 13.54 19.86
N PRO A 5 6.35 12.46 19.07
CA PRO A 5 5.88 11.15 19.52
C PRO A 5 6.53 10.82 20.87
N ARG A 6 5.72 10.42 21.85
CA ARG A 6 6.21 10.13 23.21
C ARG A 6 7.01 8.82 23.29
N THR A 7 6.99 8.03 22.23
CA THR A 7 7.63 6.72 22.13
C THR A 7 8.68 6.70 21.02
N GLN A 8 9.73 5.91 21.23
CA GLN A 8 10.77 5.69 20.22
C GLN A 8 10.21 4.87 19.06
N HIS A 9 10.41 5.34 17.83
CA HIS A 9 10.09 4.56 16.64
C HIS A 9 10.94 3.28 16.57
N ARG A 10 10.29 2.15 16.25
CA ARG A 10 10.94 0.86 15.99
C ARG A 10 10.63 0.45 14.55
N SER A 11 11.68 0.22 13.76
CA SER A 11 11.53 -0.28 12.40
C SER A 11 11.45 -1.81 12.40
N VAL A 12 10.43 -2.35 11.75
CA VAL A 12 10.29 -3.80 11.50
C VAL A 12 10.23 -3.99 9.99
N ARG A 13 10.79 -5.09 9.48
CA ARG A 13 10.66 -5.45 8.06
C ARG A 13 9.45 -6.37 7.91
N VAL A 14 8.55 -5.97 7.03
CA VAL A 14 7.35 -6.72 6.65
C VAL A 14 7.27 -6.65 5.14
N ASP A 15 6.84 -7.73 4.50
CA ASP A 15 6.61 -7.76 3.07
C ASP A 15 5.48 -6.80 2.69
N ALA A 16 5.64 -6.11 1.55
CA ALA A 16 4.72 -5.03 1.16
C ALA A 16 3.25 -5.48 1.02
N PRO A 17 2.94 -6.66 0.42
CA PRO A 17 1.56 -7.13 0.30
C PRO A 17 0.88 -7.30 1.67
N GLU A 18 1.59 -7.90 2.63
CA GLU A 18 1.12 -8.15 4.00
C GLU A 18 0.94 -6.85 4.77
N TRP A 19 1.83 -5.89 4.56
CA TRP A 19 1.73 -4.57 5.18
C TRP A 19 0.51 -3.78 4.70
N ASP A 20 0.26 -3.79 3.39
CA ASP A 20 -0.89 -3.10 2.80
C ASP A 20 -2.22 -3.77 3.21
N ASP A 21 -2.26 -5.11 3.24
CA ASP A 21 -3.43 -5.86 3.70
C ASP A 21 -3.71 -5.62 5.19
N LEU A 22 -2.66 -5.59 6.03
CA LEU A 22 -2.79 -5.28 7.46
C LEU A 22 -3.38 -3.89 7.67
N ASP A 23 -2.90 -2.88 6.94
CA ASP A 23 -3.37 -1.50 7.06
C ASP A 23 -4.86 -1.41 6.68
N ALA A 24 -5.25 -2.01 5.55
CA ALA A 24 -6.63 -2.01 5.08
C ALA A 24 -7.56 -2.80 6.02
N ALA A 25 -7.13 -3.97 6.49
CA ALA A 25 -7.94 -4.80 7.38
C ALA A 25 -8.12 -4.16 8.76
N ALA A 26 -7.07 -3.52 9.30
CA ALA A 26 -7.13 -2.82 10.57
C ALA A 26 -8.15 -1.67 10.51
N ASP A 27 -8.09 -0.84 9.46
CA ASP A 27 -9.00 0.30 9.29
C ASP A 27 -10.47 -0.14 9.24
N GLU A 28 -10.77 -1.20 8.47
CA GLU A 28 -12.14 -1.73 8.31
C GLU A 28 -12.72 -2.31 9.61
N ILE A 29 -11.89 -2.83 10.51
CA ILE A 29 -12.33 -3.32 11.83
C ILE A 29 -12.20 -2.27 12.93
N GLY A 30 -11.93 -1.00 12.57
CA GLY A 30 -11.89 0.14 13.50
C GLY A 30 -10.63 0.18 14.38
N LEU A 31 -9.54 -0.44 13.94
CA LEU A 31 -8.24 -0.42 14.60
C LEU A 31 -7.21 0.31 13.75
N ASP A 32 -6.13 0.75 14.41
CA ASP A 32 -4.92 1.17 13.70
C ASP A 32 -3.91 0.00 13.65
N ARG A 33 -3.11 -0.07 12.58
CA ARG A 33 -2.11 -1.13 12.40
C ARG A 33 -1.12 -1.26 13.58
N ALA A 34 -0.71 -0.16 14.19
CA ALA A 34 0.19 -0.18 15.34
C ALA A 34 -0.51 -0.74 16.58
N LYS A 35 -1.81 -0.47 16.77
CA LYS A 35 -2.62 -1.13 17.80
C LYS A 35 -2.67 -2.64 17.58
N VAL A 36 -2.89 -3.11 16.34
CA VAL A 36 -2.88 -4.55 16.02
C VAL A 36 -1.52 -5.16 16.35
N ILE A 37 -0.42 -4.54 15.92
CA ILE A 37 0.95 -5.02 16.18
C ILE A 37 1.24 -5.08 17.69
N ASN A 38 0.84 -4.06 18.46
CA ASN A 38 1.03 -4.05 19.91
C ASN A 38 0.24 -5.16 20.60
N LEU A 39 -1.01 -5.39 20.21
CA LEU A 39 -1.83 -6.49 20.73
C LEU A 39 -1.22 -7.86 20.41
N LEU A 40 -0.70 -8.04 19.18
CA LEU A 40 0.02 -9.27 18.80
C LEU A 40 1.26 -9.49 19.67
N ILE A 41 2.05 -8.44 19.93
CA ILE A 41 3.25 -8.53 20.78
C ILE A 41 2.87 -8.85 22.23
N GLU A 42 1.85 -8.18 22.79
CA GLU A 42 1.38 -8.42 24.16
C GLU A 42 0.87 -9.86 24.33
N ASN A 43 0.07 -10.34 23.37
CA ASN A 43 -0.45 -11.70 23.33
C ASN A 43 0.68 -12.73 23.18
N TRP A 44 1.63 -12.51 22.25
CA TRP A 44 2.77 -13.39 22.02
C TRP A 44 3.68 -13.53 23.25
N LEU A 45 3.87 -12.45 24.02
CA LEU A 45 4.63 -12.46 25.26
C LEU A 45 3.87 -13.07 26.45
N GLY A 46 2.58 -13.37 26.30
CA GLY A 46 1.75 -13.92 27.38
C GLY A 46 1.59 -12.97 28.57
N ARG A 47 1.51 -11.66 28.33
CA ARG A 47 1.36 -10.68 29.43
C ARG A 47 0.02 -10.90 30.16
N PRO A 48 -0.04 -10.65 31.48
CA PRO A 48 -1.30 -10.74 32.22
C PRO A 48 -2.38 -9.86 31.59
N GLY A 49 -3.52 -10.46 31.25
CA GLY A 49 -4.65 -9.77 30.61
C GLY A 49 -4.48 -9.47 29.11
N ALA A 50 -3.44 -10.01 28.45
CA ALA A 50 -3.27 -9.82 27.01
C ALA A 50 -4.28 -10.64 26.21
N GLU A 51 -5.00 -9.97 25.31
CA GLU A 51 -5.95 -10.58 24.39
C GLU A 51 -5.40 -10.58 22.96
N ALA A 52 -5.76 -11.61 22.18
CA ALA A 52 -5.46 -11.62 20.75
C ALA A 52 -6.25 -10.49 20.06
N PRO A 53 -5.67 -9.81 19.05
CA PRO A 53 -6.43 -8.81 18.30
C PRO A 53 -7.62 -9.48 17.59
N PRO A 54 -8.72 -8.73 17.39
CA PRO A 54 -9.83 -9.20 16.59
C PRO A 54 -9.33 -9.57 15.19
N ARG A 55 -9.74 -10.74 14.70
CA ARG A 55 -9.37 -11.18 13.35
C ARG A 55 -10.39 -10.63 12.34
N PRO A 56 -9.94 -10.11 11.19
CA PRO A 56 -10.85 -9.76 10.10
C PRO A 56 -11.59 -11.00 9.61
N SER A 57 -12.83 -10.81 9.14
CA SER A 57 -13.59 -11.93 8.57
C SER A 57 -12.92 -12.43 7.29
N ARG A 58 -13.21 -13.67 6.92
CA ARG A 58 -12.67 -14.25 5.69
C ARG A 58 -13.12 -13.44 4.46
N GLU A 59 -14.39 -13.06 4.43
CA GLU A 59 -14.98 -12.29 3.33
C GLU A 59 -14.34 -10.91 3.21
N LEU A 60 -14.01 -10.27 4.35
CA LEU A 60 -13.27 -9.02 4.37
C LEU A 60 -11.87 -9.20 3.77
N MET A 61 -11.14 -10.24 4.17
CA MET A 61 -9.81 -10.52 3.64
C MET A 61 -9.83 -10.82 2.14
N GLU A 62 -10.80 -11.63 1.67
CA GLU A 62 -10.96 -11.92 0.25
C GLU A 62 -11.21 -10.64 -0.57
N ARG A 63 -12.03 -9.72 -0.05
CA ARG A 63 -12.27 -8.41 -0.68
C ARG A 63 -11.00 -7.56 -0.74
N ILE A 64 -10.23 -7.47 0.34
CA ILE A 64 -8.99 -6.69 0.40
C ILE A 64 -7.96 -7.24 -0.60
N ILE A 65 -7.75 -8.55 -0.60
CA ILE A 65 -6.81 -9.22 -1.50
C ILE A 65 -7.23 -9.02 -2.96
N ALA A 66 -8.53 -9.18 -3.26
CA ALA A 66 -9.05 -8.92 -4.60
C ALA A 66 -8.82 -7.46 -5.04
N ALA A 67 -9.07 -6.50 -4.15
CA ALA A 67 -8.83 -5.08 -4.43
C ALA A 67 -7.34 -4.79 -4.69
N ARG A 68 -6.42 -5.41 -3.95
CA ARG A 68 -4.98 -5.32 -4.21
C ARG A 68 -4.63 -5.86 -5.59
N HIS A 69 -5.13 -7.04 -5.96
CA HIS A 69 -4.86 -7.61 -7.28
C HIS A 69 -5.40 -6.77 -8.44
N VAL A 70 -6.59 -6.18 -8.29
CA VAL A 70 -7.11 -5.21 -9.27
C VAL A 70 -6.15 -4.01 -9.38
N ARG A 71 -5.71 -3.46 -8.25
CA ARG A 71 -4.75 -2.34 -8.22
C ARG A 71 -3.42 -2.70 -8.89
N GLU A 72 -2.87 -3.87 -8.59
CA GLU A 72 -1.64 -4.40 -9.20
C GLU A 72 -1.77 -4.57 -10.72
N ALA A 73 -2.93 -5.01 -11.20
CA ALA A 73 -3.20 -5.14 -12.64
C ALA A 73 -3.39 -3.79 -13.36
N GLU A 74 -3.92 -2.78 -12.67
CA GLU A 74 -4.16 -1.44 -13.23
C GLU A 74 -2.91 -0.56 -13.25
N ILE A 75 -2.03 -0.70 -12.27
CA ILE A 75 -0.82 0.13 -12.15
C ILE A 75 0.04 0.09 -13.43
N PRO A 76 0.37 -1.07 -14.04
CA PRO A 76 1.12 -1.11 -15.30
C PRO A 76 0.42 -0.39 -16.46
N LYS A 77 -0.92 -0.47 -16.54
CA LYS A 77 -1.72 0.21 -17.58
C LYS A 77 -1.67 1.72 -17.44
N ILE A 78 -1.59 2.23 -16.22
CA ILE A 78 -1.37 3.66 -15.98
C ILE A 78 0.10 4.02 -16.21
N ALA A 79 1.03 3.16 -15.78
CA ALA A 79 2.46 3.39 -15.89
C ALA A 79 2.88 3.64 -17.35
N VAL A 80 2.35 2.87 -18.31
CA VAL A 80 2.65 3.07 -19.74
C VAL A 80 2.25 4.46 -20.25
N ALA A 81 1.23 5.09 -19.67
CA ALA A 81 0.67 6.36 -20.13
C ALA A 81 1.28 7.60 -19.44
N ILE A 82 2.05 7.45 -18.37
CA ILE A 82 2.64 8.57 -17.62
C ILE A 82 4.16 8.68 -17.82
N PRO A 83 4.77 9.87 -17.71
CA PRO A 83 6.21 10.02 -17.80
C PRO A 83 6.97 9.26 -16.71
N CYS A 84 8.08 8.62 -17.07
CA CYS A 84 8.95 7.94 -16.10
C CYS A 84 9.84 8.96 -15.35
N PRO A 85 9.81 9.01 -14.01
CA PRO A 85 10.68 9.89 -13.23
C PRO A 85 12.16 9.57 -13.39
N THR A 86 12.49 8.30 -13.65
CA THR A 86 13.88 7.79 -13.74
C THR A 86 14.46 8.01 -15.13
N CYS A 87 13.93 7.36 -16.17
CA CYS A 87 14.49 7.41 -17.53
C CYS A 87 13.88 8.50 -18.44
N LYS A 88 12.93 9.30 -17.93
CA LYS A 88 12.30 10.43 -18.64
C LYS A 88 11.51 10.08 -19.91
N VAL A 89 11.32 8.79 -20.23
CA VAL A 89 10.41 8.39 -21.31
C VAL A 89 9.00 8.90 -21.00
N LYS A 90 8.34 9.53 -21.98
CA LYS A 90 7.03 10.17 -21.77
C LYS A 90 5.88 9.17 -21.71
N GLN A 91 5.96 8.12 -22.52
CA GLN A 91 4.97 7.05 -22.64
C GLN A 91 5.64 5.78 -23.18
N GLY A 92 4.99 4.62 -23.03
CA GLY A 92 5.53 3.33 -23.45
C GLY A 92 6.39 2.66 -22.37
N PRO A 93 7.09 1.56 -22.71
CA PRO A 93 7.96 0.84 -21.78
C PRO A 93 9.08 1.73 -21.23
N CYS A 94 9.65 1.34 -20.08
CA CYS A 94 10.86 2.01 -19.61
C CYS A 94 12.07 1.63 -20.48
N VAL A 95 13.16 2.37 -20.33
CA VAL A 95 14.43 2.13 -21.05
C VAL A 95 15.55 2.07 -20.03
N SER A 96 16.57 1.25 -20.27
CA SER A 96 17.69 1.10 -19.34
C SER A 96 18.48 2.40 -19.17
N ASN A 97 19.06 2.60 -17.98
CA ASN A 97 19.89 3.77 -17.70
C ASN A 97 21.06 3.85 -18.70
N GLY A 98 21.02 4.85 -19.58
CA GLY A 98 22.04 5.11 -20.61
C GLY A 98 21.74 4.55 -22.01
N GLY A 99 20.63 3.85 -22.25
CA GLY A 99 20.46 3.08 -23.49
C GLY A 99 19.05 3.06 -24.08
N ARG A 100 19.00 3.24 -25.41
CA ARG A 100 17.84 3.28 -26.32
C ARG A 100 16.98 1.98 -26.39
N ARG A 101 17.13 1.05 -25.44
CA ARG A 101 16.46 -0.25 -25.46
C ARG A 101 15.33 -0.31 -24.43
N PRO A 102 14.11 -0.70 -24.84
CA PRO A 102 13.03 -0.99 -23.91
C PRO A 102 13.44 -2.07 -22.90
N THR A 103 13.03 -1.89 -21.65
CA THR A 103 13.06 -2.92 -20.62
C THR A 103 11.72 -3.64 -20.60
N ASP A 104 11.73 -4.92 -20.20
CA ASP A 104 10.50 -5.71 -20.03
C ASP A 104 9.65 -5.18 -18.87
N ASP A 105 10.28 -4.54 -17.89
CA ASP A 105 9.63 -3.98 -16.70
C ASP A 105 9.63 -2.45 -16.67
N PHE A 106 8.77 -1.88 -15.82
CA PHE A 106 8.80 -0.47 -15.48
C PHE A 106 9.74 -0.19 -14.30
N HIS A 107 10.43 0.96 -14.34
CA HIS A 107 11.12 1.46 -13.15
C HIS A 107 10.16 1.59 -11.97
N ARG A 108 10.59 1.17 -10.78
CA ARG A 108 9.78 1.21 -9.56
C ARG A 108 9.17 2.60 -9.29
N ALA A 109 9.96 3.66 -9.46
CA ALA A 109 9.48 5.03 -9.27
C ALA A 109 8.31 5.41 -10.20
N ARG A 110 8.22 4.81 -11.40
CA ARG A 110 7.09 4.99 -12.32
C ARG A 110 5.87 4.19 -11.88
N LEU A 111 6.05 2.97 -11.38
CA LEU A 111 4.97 2.18 -10.78
C LEU A 111 4.39 2.87 -9.55
N ASP A 112 5.23 3.44 -8.69
CA ASP A 112 4.78 4.21 -7.52
C ASP A 112 4.00 5.48 -7.94
N ALA A 113 4.46 6.18 -8.99
CA ALA A 113 3.75 7.33 -9.55
C ALA A 113 2.39 6.93 -10.14
N ALA A 114 2.34 5.81 -10.87
CA ALA A 114 1.11 5.24 -11.41
C ALA A 114 0.13 4.82 -10.30
N GLY A 115 0.62 4.22 -9.22
CA GLY A 115 -0.17 3.90 -8.04
C GLY A 115 -0.78 5.14 -7.38
N LYS A 116 -0.03 6.24 -7.27
CA LYS A 116 -0.54 7.53 -6.76
C LYS A 116 -1.61 8.12 -7.69
N GLU A 117 -1.39 8.05 -8.99
CA GLU A 117 -2.36 8.51 -9.99
C GLU A 117 -3.66 7.71 -9.95
N LEU A 118 -3.59 6.37 -9.82
CA LEU A 118 -4.77 5.52 -9.64
C LEU A 118 -5.58 5.94 -8.40
N THR A 119 -4.90 6.13 -7.26
CA THR A 119 -5.55 6.61 -6.03
C THR A 119 -6.21 7.98 -6.22
N ARG A 120 -5.57 8.89 -6.97
CA ARG A 120 -6.14 10.21 -7.28
C ARG A 120 -7.41 10.10 -8.12
N ARG A 121 -7.42 9.23 -9.14
CA ARG A 121 -8.60 8.97 -9.99
C ARG A 121 -9.76 8.40 -9.19
N GLN A 122 -9.51 7.39 -8.37
CA GLN A 122 -10.52 6.77 -7.50
C GLN A 122 -11.15 7.78 -6.53
N LYS A 123 -10.35 8.67 -5.93
CA LYS A 123 -10.87 9.74 -5.06
C LYS A 123 -11.73 10.74 -5.82
N ALA A 124 -11.35 11.10 -7.05
CA ALA A 124 -12.12 12.02 -7.88
C ALA A 124 -13.48 11.41 -8.29
N GLU A 125 -13.49 10.13 -8.69
CA GLU A 125 -14.72 9.40 -9.04
C GLU A 125 -15.66 9.21 -7.85
N GLY A 126 -15.11 8.91 -6.66
CA GLY A 126 -15.90 8.81 -5.42
C GLY A 126 -16.51 10.15 -4.98
N SER A 127 -15.79 11.26 -5.18
CA SER A 127 -16.30 12.61 -4.86
C SER A 127 -17.41 13.06 -5.82
N SER A 128 -17.37 12.63 -7.09
CA SER A 128 -18.37 12.97 -8.10
C SER A 128 -19.70 12.22 -7.94
N ARG A 129 -19.76 11.15 -7.15
CA ARG A 129 -21.01 10.38 -6.90
C ARG A 129 -21.79 10.86 -5.67
N ASN A 130 -21.18 11.71 -4.85
CA ASN A 130 -21.74 12.21 -3.58
C ASN A 130 -22.11 13.71 -3.63
N GLY A 131 -22.08 14.34 -4.81
CA GLY A 131 -22.51 15.72 -5.04
C GLY A 131 -23.69 15.77 -5.99
#